data_AF-A0A2N2G4V8-F1
#
_entry.id   AF-A0A2N2G4V8-F1
#
_cell.length_a   1.000
_cell.length_b   1.000
_cell.length_c   1.000
_cell.angle_alpha   90.00
_cell.angle_beta   90.00
_cell.angle_gamma   90.00
#
_symmetry.space_group_name_H-M   'P 1'
#
loop_
_entity.id
_entity.type
_entity.pdbx_description
1 polymer ?
#
loop_
_entity_poly.entity_id
_entity_poly.type
_entity_poly.pdbx_seq_one_letter_code
_entity_poly.pdbx_strand_id
1 'polypeptide(L)'
;KDLYLTSPKTLLNILHTIPHKYNTVFIFGHNPEFTEFANSISSKTIENIPTCGIVGFELDIKEWNELCKETSSLICFEFPKKHKKFVL
;
A
#
# COMPACT_ATOMS: atom_id res chain seq x y z
N LYS A 1 10.07 -10.42 -11.77
CA LYS A 1 8.90 -11.18 -12.28
C LYS A 1 8.02 -11.66 -11.10
N ASP A 2 8.09 -10.95 -9.96
CA ASP A 2 7.95 -11.56 -8.62
C ASP A 2 6.84 -10.90 -7.75
N LEU A 3 5.92 -10.19 -8.39
CA LEU A 3 4.77 -9.52 -7.73
C LEU A 3 3.43 -10.25 -7.97
N TYR A 4 3.44 -11.38 -8.65
CA TYR A 4 2.26 -12.21 -8.90
C TYR A 4 2.19 -13.29 -7.81
N LEU A 5 1.07 -13.36 -7.05
CA LEU A 5 0.86 -14.26 -5.89
C LEU A 5 1.81 -14.00 -4.70
N THR A 6 2.19 -12.76 -4.51
CA THR A 6 3.16 -12.36 -3.49
C THR A 6 2.44 -12.11 -2.18
N SER A 7 2.68 -12.95 -1.16
CA SER A 7 2.10 -12.76 0.18
C SER A 7 2.44 -11.37 0.75
N PRO A 8 1.64 -10.81 1.67
CA PRO A 8 1.97 -9.56 2.36
C PRO A 8 3.39 -9.52 2.93
N LYS A 9 3.84 -10.65 3.50
CA LYS A 9 5.20 -10.81 4.04
C LYS A 9 6.27 -10.70 2.95
N THR A 10 6.03 -11.32 1.80
CA THR A 10 6.98 -11.25 0.68
C THR A 10 7.04 -9.83 0.12
N LEU A 11 5.91 -9.12 0.04
CA LEU A 11 5.89 -7.73 -0.41
C LEU A 11 6.62 -6.81 0.58
N LEU A 12 6.41 -7.01 1.88
CA LEU A 12 7.15 -6.29 2.92
C LEU A 12 8.66 -6.52 2.81
N ASN A 13 9.09 -7.77 2.62
CA ASN A 13 10.51 -8.10 2.45
C ASN A 13 11.10 -7.43 1.19
N ILE A 14 10.35 -7.36 0.09
CA ILE A 14 10.80 -6.63 -1.12
C ILE A 14 10.97 -5.15 -0.79
N LEU A 15 10.01 -4.54 -0.11
CA LEU A 15 10.10 -3.13 0.30
C LEU A 15 11.31 -2.87 1.20
N HIS A 16 11.61 -3.77 2.14
CA HIS A 16 12.78 -3.68 3.01
C HIS A 16 14.13 -3.70 2.26
N THR A 17 14.16 -4.13 0.99
CA THR A 17 15.37 -4.09 0.15
C THR A 17 15.52 -2.81 -0.68
N ILE A 18 14.55 -1.90 -0.64
CA ILE A 18 14.59 -0.66 -1.42
C ILE A 18 15.66 0.28 -0.83
N PRO A 19 16.59 0.82 -1.65
CA PRO A 19 17.57 1.79 -1.19
C PRO A 19 16.91 3.07 -0.66
N HIS A 20 17.36 3.59 0.50
CA HIS A 20 16.82 4.81 1.13
C HIS A 20 16.81 6.06 0.24
N LYS A 21 17.63 6.13 -0.82
CA LYS A 21 17.60 7.25 -1.79
C LYS A 21 16.23 7.45 -2.47
N TYR A 22 15.32 6.48 -2.40
CA TYR A 22 13.96 6.59 -2.92
C TYR A 22 12.98 7.02 -1.83
N ASN A 23 12.49 8.26 -1.93
CA ASN A 23 11.55 8.83 -0.95
C ASN A 23 10.10 8.41 -1.20
N THR A 24 9.79 7.84 -2.37
CA THR A 24 8.42 7.46 -2.74
C THR A 24 8.46 6.25 -3.66
N VAL A 25 7.64 5.25 -3.36
CA VAL A 25 7.55 4.00 -4.12
C VAL A 25 6.09 3.75 -4.46
N PHE A 26 5.81 3.49 -5.74
CA PHE A 26 4.52 3.00 -6.19
C PHE A 26 4.64 1.51 -6.49
N ILE A 27 3.69 0.74 -6.01
CA ILE A 27 3.60 -0.71 -6.24
C ILE A 27 2.27 -0.99 -6.93
N PHE A 28 2.30 -1.85 -7.94
CA PHE A 28 1.13 -2.29 -8.69
C PHE A 28 0.96 -3.79 -8.53
N GLY A 29 -0.28 -4.24 -8.36
CA GLY A 29 -0.61 -5.67 -8.27
C GLY A 29 -2.10 -5.92 -8.15
N HIS A 30 -2.45 -7.07 -7.57
CA HIS A 30 -3.81 -7.61 -7.56
C HIS A 30 -4.35 -7.80 -6.14
N ASN A 31 -5.66 -7.95 -6.05
CA ASN A 31 -6.34 -8.41 -4.84
C ASN A 31 -6.47 -9.93 -4.86
N PRO A 32 -6.52 -10.59 -3.69
CA PRO A 32 -6.63 -9.99 -2.35
C PRO A 32 -5.32 -9.45 -1.76
N GLU A 33 -4.17 -9.77 -2.36
CA GLU A 33 -2.83 -9.57 -1.78
C GLU A 33 -2.56 -8.11 -1.38
N PHE A 34 -2.99 -7.14 -2.20
CA PHE A 34 -2.79 -5.72 -1.90
C PHE A 34 -3.72 -5.20 -0.79
N THR A 35 -4.94 -5.74 -0.70
CA THR A 35 -5.84 -5.43 0.41
C THR A 35 -5.27 -5.99 1.72
N GLU A 36 -4.78 -7.23 1.70
CA GLU A 36 -4.13 -7.85 2.86
C GLU A 36 -2.84 -7.12 3.26
N PHE A 37 -2.00 -6.75 2.30
CA PHE A 37 -0.78 -5.98 2.56
C PHE A 37 -1.10 -4.62 3.17
N ALA A 38 -2.02 -3.85 2.57
CA ALA A 38 -2.44 -2.57 3.12
C ALA A 38 -2.92 -2.71 4.57
N ASN A 39 -3.71 -3.75 4.88
CA ASN A 39 -4.14 -4.04 6.25
C ASN A 39 -2.99 -4.44 7.19
N SER A 40 -1.95 -5.10 6.68
CA SER A 40 -0.81 -5.54 7.49
C SER A 40 0.05 -4.38 8.00
N ILE A 41 0.09 -3.25 7.27
CA ILE A 41 0.86 -2.05 7.61
C ILE A 41 -0.02 -0.86 8.02
N SER A 42 -1.33 -1.06 8.19
CA SER A 42 -2.29 -0.02 8.53
C SER A 42 -2.85 -0.23 9.93
N SER A 43 -3.10 0.87 10.63
CA SER A 43 -3.92 0.88 11.86
C SER A 43 -5.42 0.77 11.58
N LYS A 44 -5.85 1.00 10.32
CA LYS A 44 -7.24 0.92 9.86
C LYS A 44 -7.46 -0.28 8.95
N THR A 45 -8.61 -0.93 9.12
CA THR A 45 -9.03 -2.04 8.25
C THR A 45 -9.67 -1.52 6.97
N ILE A 46 -9.25 -2.07 5.84
CA ILE A 46 -9.78 -1.87 4.49
C ILE A 46 -10.41 -3.19 4.06
N GLU A 47 -11.72 -3.22 3.81
CA GLU A 47 -12.40 -4.45 3.38
C GLU A 47 -11.95 -4.94 2.00
N ASN A 48 -11.83 -4.01 1.06
CA ASN A 48 -11.40 -4.31 -0.32
C ASN A 48 -10.95 -3.02 -1.02
N ILE A 49 -9.78 -3.05 -1.66
CA ILE A 49 -9.33 -1.98 -2.55
C ILE A 49 -10.01 -2.17 -3.92
N PRO A 50 -10.85 -1.25 -4.42
CA PRO A 50 -11.48 -1.43 -5.73
C PRO A 50 -10.48 -1.49 -6.89
N THR A 51 -10.90 -1.95 -8.07
CA THR A 51 -10.07 -1.87 -9.28
C THR A 51 -9.66 -0.42 -9.55
N CYS A 52 -8.39 -0.24 -9.91
CA CYS A 52 -7.74 1.09 -10.02
C CYS A 52 -7.79 1.92 -8.73
N GLY A 53 -7.98 1.28 -7.57
CA GLY A 53 -7.87 1.91 -6.26
C GLY A 53 -6.41 2.16 -5.88
N ILE A 54 -6.19 3.23 -5.13
CA ILE A 54 -4.90 3.65 -4.59
C ILE A 54 -5.05 3.76 -3.09
N VAL A 55 -4.14 3.14 -2.36
CA VAL A 55 -3.96 3.32 -0.92
C VAL A 55 -2.56 3.89 -0.72
N GLY A 56 -2.47 5.02 -0.03
CA GLY A 56 -1.21 5.70 0.24
C GLY A 56 -0.89 5.70 1.72
N PHE A 57 0.37 5.45 2.04
CA PHE A 57 0.92 5.51 3.40
C PHE A 57 2.06 6.51 3.45
N GLU A 58 2.08 7.30 4.52
CA GLU A 58 3.24 8.08 4.94
C GLU A 58 3.99 7.29 6.00
N LEU A 59 5.32 7.26 5.88
CA LEU A 59 6.18 6.42 6.70
C LEU A 59 7.12 7.28 7.54
N ASP A 60 7.07 7.12 8.86
CA ASP A 60 8.01 7.74 9.80
C ASP A 60 9.24 6.83 9.98
N ILE A 61 10.04 6.74 8.93
CA ILE A 61 11.21 5.85 8.84
C ILE A 61 12.40 6.58 8.20
N LYS A 62 13.62 6.14 8.55
CA LYS A 62 14.85 6.57 7.89
C LYS A 62 15.31 5.60 6.82
N GLU A 63 15.02 4.32 6.98
CA GLU A 63 15.41 3.27 6.04
C GLU A 63 14.20 2.38 5.74
N TRP A 64 14.08 1.87 4.51
CA TRP A 64 12.90 1.08 4.11
C TRP A 64 12.72 -0.21 4.90
N ASN A 65 13.78 -0.75 5.50
CA ASN A 65 13.73 -1.93 6.37
C ASN A 65 13.11 -1.65 7.76
N GLU A 66 12.85 -0.39 8.10
CA GLU A 66 12.14 0.02 9.32
C GLU A 66 10.61 0.05 9.11
N LEU A 67 10.13 -0.19 7.88
CA LEU A 67 8.71 -0.23 7.58
C LEU A 67 8.02 -1.35 8.38
N CYS A 68 7.10 -0.95 9.26
CA CYS A 68 6.18 -1.81 9.98
C CYS A 68 4.83 -1.08 10.18
N LYS A 69 3.91 -1.71 10.91
CA LYS A 69 2.58 -1.15 11.15
C LYS A 69 2.64 0.12 11.99
N GLU A 70 3.56 0.20 12.94
CA GLU A 70 3.70 1.30 13.90
C GLU A 70 4.32 2.54 13.26
N THR A 71 5.11 2.37 12.19
CA THR A 71 5.78 3.45 11.47
C THR A 71 4.99 3.94 10.24
N SER A 72 3.80 3.38 10.00
CA SER A 72 3.01 3.61 8.80
C SER A 72 1.67 4.26 9.10
N SER A 73 1.39 5.38 8.45
CA SER A 73 0.15 6.15 8.59
C SER A 73 -0.61 6.21 7.27
N LEU A 74 -1.87 5.77 7.27
CA LEU A 74 -2.73 5.85 6.09
C LEU A 74 -3.06 7.32 5.77
N ILE A 75 -2.62 7.81 4.61
CA ILE A 75 -2.84 9.19 4.16
C ILE A 75 -3.89 9.32 3.06
N CYS A 76 -4.12 8.28 2.24
CA CYS A 76 -5.17 8.32 1.23
C CYS A 76 -5.74 6.94 0.92
N PHE A 77 -7.01 6.95 0.52
CA PHE A 77 -7.68 5.82 -0.11
C PHE A 77 -8.61 6.36 -1.19
N GLU A 78 -8.17 6.27 -2.43
CA GLU A 78 -8.84 6.83 -3.62
C GLU A 78 -9.19 5.73 -4.61
N PHE A 79 -10.29 5.90 -5.33
CA PHE A 79 -10.72 4.96 -6.38
C PHE A 79 -11.73 5.63 -7.31
N PRO A 80 -11.89 5.17 -8.56
CA PRO A 80 -12.67 5.89 -9.57
C PRO A 80 -14.12 6.22 -9.15
N LYS A 81 -14.80 5.27 -8.48
CA LYS A 81 -16.19 5.47 -8.04
C LYS A 81 -16.35 6.54 -6.94
N LYS A 82 -15.29 6.87 -6.18
CA LYS A 82 -15.29 7.92 -5.16
C LYS A 82 -15.39 9.33 -5.76
N HIS A 83 -14.91 9.49 -6.99
CA HIS A 83 -14.92 10.77 -7.69
C HIS A 83 -16.05 10.92 -8.71
N LYS A 84 -17.08 10.04 -8.64
CA LYS A 84 -18.28 10.23 -9.44
C LYS A 84 -18.97 11.52 -8.98
N LYS A 85 -18.80 12.59 -9.76
CA LYS A 85 -19.61 13.79 -9.65
C LYS A 85 -21.03 13.41 -10.08
N PHE A 86 -22.01 13.60 -9.20
CA PHE A 86 -23.40 13.71 -9.64
C PHE A 86 -23.48 14.98 -10.48
N VAL A 87 -23.64 14.81 -11.79
CA VAL A 87 -24.09 15.91 -12.64
C VAL A 87 -25.60 15.97 -12.39
N LEU A 88 -26.02 16.95 -11.59
CA LEU A 88 -27.43 17.34 -11.47
C LEU A 88 -27.89 18.00 -12.77
#